data_AF-A0A318J470-F1
#
_entry.id   AF-A0A318J470-F1
#
_cell.length_a   1.000
_cell.length_b   1.000
_cell.length_c   1.000
_cell.angle_alpha   90.00
_cell.angle_beta   90.00
_cell.angle_gamma   90.00
#
_symmetry.space_group_name_H-M   'P 1'
#
loop_
_entity.id
_entity.type
_entity.pdbx_description
1 polymer ?
#
loop_
_entity_poly.entity_id
_entity_poly.type
_entity_poly.pdbx_seq_one_letter_code
_entity_poly.pdbx_strand_id
1 'polypeptide(L)'
;MGRLVHRAARIAWLVDAGEVMSTFAWSERMIGRAIATQTFQKKYLVVVPNCNFTGYEADLLAVTNNLRLIDVEIKISRSDLKADAAKDKWVHRTFAGYGPEERVEKDGRLISIRRPSIWDQVRLEWPRSIWKHYYALPAEIWMDSLFETLGSPASGVLLLKQGRTGLEVKVARKAKPNKDAQPISAPTAVNLARLASLRMWESYAQLDAMRAREAA
;
A
#
# COMPACT_ATOMS: atom_id res chain seq x y z
N MET A 1 -33.57 24.66 -30.26
CA MET A 1 -32.98 23.59 -31.10
C MET A 1 -31.47 23.61 -30.83
N GLY A 2 -30.92 22.59 -30.17
CA GLY A 2 -29.51 22.55 -29.75
C GLY A 2 -29.32 21.89 -28.38
N ARG A 3 -29.22 20.55 -28.34
CA ARG A 3 -28.75 19.80 -27.17
C ARG A 3 -27.26 19.54 -27.35
N LEU A 4 -26.42 20.06 -26.45
CA LEU A 4 -25.08 19.54 -26.24
C LEU A 4 -25.20 18.16 -25.60
N VAL A 5 -24.85 17.13 -26.36
CA VAL A 5 -24.74 15.76 -25.86
C VAL A 5 -23.29 15.58 -25.44
N HIS A 6 -23.01 15.59 -24.13
CA HIS A 6 -21.71 15.17 -23.62
C HIS A 6 -21.56 13.66 -23.89
N ARG A 7 -20.74 13.34 -24.90
CA ARG A 7 -20.29 11.99 -25.20
C ARG A 7 -19.36 11.53 -24.09
N ALA A 8 -19.84 10.65 -23.21
CA ALA A 8 -18.97 9.75 -22.47
C ALA A 8 -18.27 8.84 -23.51
N ALA A 9 -16.96 9.00 -23.66
CA ALA A 9 -16.16 8.19 -24.57
C ALA A 9 -16.14 6.74 -24.06
N ARG A 10 -17.01 5.90 -24.64
CA ARG A 10 -16.84 4.45 -24.62
C ARG A 10 -15.64 4.11 -25.49
N ILE A 11 -14.52 3.83 -24.86
CA ILE A 11 -13.38 3.21 -25.53
C ILE A 11 -13.60 1.69 -25.44
N ALA A 12 -13.88 1.08 -26.59
CA ALA A 12 -13.82 -0.36 -26.78
C ALA A 12 -12.40 -0.72 -27.27
N TRP A 13 -11.69 -1.56 -26.53
CA TRP A 13 -10.47 -2.23 -27.02
C TRP A 13 -10.63 -3.74 -26.91
N LEU A 14 -10.24 -4.42 -27.98
CA LEU A 14 -10.22 -5.86 -28.11
C LEU A 14 -9.05 -6.48 -27.32
N VAL A 15 -9.39 -7.64 -26.75
CA VAL A 15 -8.66 -8.74 -26.10
C VAL A 15 -7.15 -8.82 -26.34
N ASP A 16 -6.41 -8.94 -25.23
CA ASP A 16 -5.26 -9.85 -25.15
C ASP A 16 -5.18 -10.50 -23.75
N ALA A 17 -4.99 -11.81 -23.72
CA ALA A 17 -4.66 -12.69 -22.59
C ALA A 17 -5.33 -12.44 -21.20
N GLY A 18 -6.59 -12.85 -21.03
CA GLY A 18 -7.12 -13.29 -19.71
C GLY A 18 -7.25 -12.22 -18.62
N GLU A 19 -7.25 -10.94 -18.97
CA GLU A 19 -7.53 -9.85 -18.05
C GLU A 19 -9.04 -9.62 -17.97
N VAL A 20 -9.63 -9.93 -16.80
CA VAL A 20 -11.03 -9.60 -16.52
C VAL A 20 -11.10 -8.09 -16.35
N MET A 21 -11.52 -7.39 -17.41
CA MET A 21 -11.80 -5.95 -17.35
C MET A 21 -13.03 -5.72 -16.47
N SER A 22 -12.79 -5.22 -15.25
CA SER A 22 -13.86 -4.79 -14.37
C SER A 22 -14.56 -3.56 -14.93
N THR A 23 -15.88 -3.61 -15.01
CA THR A 23 -16.71 -2.43 -15.28
C THR A 23 -16.83 -1.53 -14.05
N PHE A 24 -16.36 -1.99 -12.88
CA PHE A 24 -16.36 -1.23 -11.65
C PHE A 24 -15.07 -0.40 -11.52
N ALA A 25 -15.24 0.92 -11.38
CA ALA A 25 -14.11 1.82 -11.18
C ALA A 25 -13.59 1.70 -9.74
N TRP A 26 -12.58 0.85 -9.53
CA TRP A 26 -11.91 0.70 -8.25
C TRP A 26 -11.09 1.94 -7.90
N SER A 27 -11.04 2.27 -6.61
CA SER A 27 -10.09 3.23 -6.05
C SER A 27 -9.57 2.75 -4.71
N GLU A 28 -8.33 3.12 -4.40
CA GLU A 28 -7.69 2.83 -3.11
C GLU A 28 -8.53 3.36 -1.95
N ARG A 29 -9.10 4.56 -2.10
CA ARG A 29 -9.99 5.17 -1.08
C ARG A 29 -11.21 4.31 -0.78
N MET A 30 -11.86 3.75 -1.81
CA MET A 30 -13.03 2.88 -1.62
C MET A 30 -12.65 1.57 -0.94
N ILE A 31 -11.52 0.98 -1.34
CA ILE A 31 -10.99 -0.23 -0.74
C ILE A 31 -10.62 0.01 0.72
N GLY A 32 -9.84 1.05 1.00
CA GLY A 32 -9.42 1.43 2.35
C GLY A 32 -10.59 1.69 3.28
N ARG A 33 -11.64 2.40 2.80
CA ARG A 33 -12.89 2.59 3.55
C ARG A 33 -13.57 1.27 3.89
N ALA A 34 -13.67 0.33 2.95
CA ALA A 34 -14.31 -0.96 3.18
C ALA A 34 -13.55 -1.78 4.23
N ILE A 35 -12.21 -1.79 4.16
CA ILE A 35 -11.35 -2.48 5.14
C ILE A 35 -11.49 -1.86 6.53
N ALA A 36 -11.41 -0.53 6.62
CA ALA A 36 -11.54 0.19 7.87
C ALA A 36 -12.90 -0.09 8.55
N THR A 37 -13.99 -0.09 7.78
CA THR A 37 -15.36 -0.23 8.32
C THR A 37 -15.84 -1.66 8.50
N GLN A 38 -15.22 -2.67 7.86
CA GLN A 38 -15.66 -4.08 7.96
C GLN A 38 -14.65 -4.97 8.69
N THR A 39 -13.36 -4.71 8.51
CA THR A 39 -12.29 -5.58 9.05
C THR A 39 -11.78 -5.06 10.37
N PHE A 40 -11.56 -3.75 10.46
CA PHE A 40 -10.87 -3.09 11.58
C PHE A 40 -11.82 -2.41 12.59
N GLN A 41 -13.10 -2.26 12.23
CA GLN A 41 -14.12 -1.62 13.06
C GLN A 41 -14.15 -2.24 14.47
N LYS A 42 -14.12 -1.36 15.50
CA LYS A 42 -14.18 -1.70 16.94
C LYS A 42 -13.01 -2.56 17.47
N LYS A 43 -12.08 -3.02 16.64
CA LYS A 43 -10.96 -3.88 17.05
C LYS A 43 -9.69 -3.10 17.35
N TYR A 44 -9.51 -1.95 16.70
CA TYR A 44 -8.27 -1.21 16.67
C TYR A 44 -8.48 0.24 17.14
N LEU A 45 -7.42 0.81 17.70
CA LEU A 45 -7.40 2.13 18.32
C LEU A 45 -7.60 3.24 17.28
N VAL A 46 -6.88 3.15 16.16
CA VAL A 46 -6.97 4.11 15.05
C VAL A 46 -6.65 3.42 13.73
N VAL A 47 -7.28 3.91 12.66
CA VAL A 47 -6.96 3.55 11.27
C VAL A 47 -6.73 4.84 10.49
N VAL A 48 -5.57 4.97 9.84
CA VAL A 48 -5.11 6.17 9.15
C VAL A 48 -4.85 5.84 7.68
N PRO A 49 -5.50 6.49 6.72
CA PRO A 49 -5.16 6.34 5.31
C PRO A 49 -3.96 7.22 4.92
N ASN A 50 -3.19 6.76 3.93
CA ASN A 50 -2.16 7.51 3.21
C ASN A 50 -1.22 8.27 4.16
N CYS A 51 -0.44 7.52 4.94
CA CYS A 51 0.50 8.09 5.90
C CYS A 51 1.90 7.50 5.74
N ASN A 52 2.92 8.33 5.95
CA ASN A 52 4.31 7.88 6.03
C ASN A 52 4.70 7.83 7.52
N PHE A 53 4.76 6.61 8.06
CA PHE A 53 5.07 6.40 9.47
C PHE A 53 6.30 5.51 9.68
N THR A 54 6.49 4.49 8.84
CA THR A 54 7.57 3.49 8.99
C THR A 54 8.76 3.72 8.06
N GLY A 55 8.86 4.93 7.49
CA GLY A 55 9.84 5.25 6.44
C GLY A 55 9.37 4.92 5.03
N TYR A 56 8.21 4.28 4.90
CA TYR A 56 7.50 4.07 3.65
C TYR A 56 6.05 4.56 3.80
N GLU A 57 5.45 4.95 2.67
CA GLU A 57 4.02 5.25 2.61
C GLU A 57 3.21 3.98 2.84
N ALA A 58 2.22 4.09 3.71
CA ALA A 58 1.20 3.07 3.95
C ALA A 58 -0.14 3.61 3.42
N ASP A 59 -0.78 2.85 2.52
CA ASP A 59 -2.11 3.19 1.99
C ASP A 59 -3.15 3.17 3.12
N LEU A 60 -3.02 2.22 4.04
CA LEU A 60 -3.83 2.18 5.26
C LEU A 60 -3.05 1.56 6.43
N LEU A 61 -2.81 2.37 7.47
CA LEU A 61 -2.15 1.96 8.70
C LEU A 61 -3.17 1.82 9.83
N ALA A 62 -3.18 0.69 10.52
CA ALA A 62 -4.01 0.47 11.71
C ALA A 62 -3.15 0.25 12.97
N VAL A 63 -3.57 0.82 14.09
CA VAL A 63 -2.94 0.64 15.40
C VAL A 63 -3.82 -0.26 16.26
N THR A 64 -3.30 -1.40 16.68
CA THR A 64 -4.02 -2.34 17.54
C THR A 64 -4.17 -1.81 18.97
N ASN A 65 -5.06 -2.43 19.77
CA ASN A 65 -5.24 -2.05 21.18
C ASN A 65 -3.99 -2.28 22.05
N ASN A 66 -3.08 -3.17 21.64
CA ASN A 66 -1.76 -3.36 22.26
C ASN A 66 -0.65 -2.56 21.56
N LEU A 67 -1.02 -1.46 20.89
CA LEU A 67 -0.12 -0.49 20.26
C LEU A 67 0.81 -1.08 19.18
N ARG A 68 0.39 -2.12 18.47
CA ARG A 68 1.15 -2.68 17.35
C ARG A 68 0.59 -2.20 16.01
N LEU A 69 1.45 -2.11 14.99
CA LEU A 69 1.08 -1.59 13.68
C LEU A 69 0.67 -2.68 12.71
N ILE A 70 -0.46 -2.50 12.04
CA ILE A 70 -0.87 -3.28 10.88
C ILE A 70 -0.79 -2.38 9.66
N ASP A 71 -0.02 -2.81 8.68
CA ASP A 71 0.10 -2.14 7.39
C ASP A 71 -0.74 -2.86 6.35
N VAL A 72 -1.42 -2.09 5.50
CA VAL A 72 -2.23 -2.61 4.39
C VAL A 72 -1.86 -1.84 3.13
N GLU A 73 -1.22 -2.54 2.20
CA GLU A 73 -0.94 -2.04 0.86
C GLU A 73 -2.13 -2.40 -0.06
N ILE A 74 -2.70 -1.41 -0.73
CA ILE A 74 -3.85 -1.56 -1.62
C ILE A 74 -3.36 -1.60 -3.07
N LYS A 75 -3.83 -2.60 -3.83
CA LYS A 75 -3.47 -2.81 -5.24
C LYS A 75 -4.71 -2.97 -6.09
N ILE A 76 -4.85 -2.12 -7.11
CA ILE A 76 -5.98 -2.15 -8.05
C ILE A 76 -5.62 -2.82 -9.39
N SER A 77 -4.35 -3.20 -9.60
CA SER A 77 -3.91 -3.95 -10.78
C SER A 77 -2.87 -5.02 -10.44
N ARG A 78 -2.76 -6.05 -11.30
CA ARG A 78 -1.74 -7.10 -11.16
C ARG A 78 -0.32 -6.55 -11.37
N SER A 79 -0.15 -5.60 -12.27
CA SER A 79 1.13 -4.96 -12.56
C SER A 79 1.66 -4.20 -11.35
N ASP A 80 0.80 -3.44 -10.69
CA ASP A 80 1.14 -2.72 -9.45
C ASP A 80 1.46 -3.70 -8.29
N LEU A 81 0.72 -4.81 -8.19
CA LEU A 81 1.03 -5.87 -7.22
C LEU A 81 2.44 -6.47 -7.42
N LYS A 82 2.80 -6.80 -8.67
CA LYS A 82 4.12 -7.35 -9.01
C LYS A 82 5.25 -6.34 -8.78
N ALA A 83 5.00 -5.06 -9.09
CA ALA A 83 5.97 -3.99 -8.86
C ALA A 83 6.24 -3.78 -7.36
N ASP A 84 5.22 -3.89 -6.51
CA ASP A 84 5.40 -3.73 -5.06
C ASP A 84 6.27 -4.82 -4.42
N ALA A 85 6.20 -6.05 -4.95
CA ALA A 85 7.04 -7.14 -4.48
C ALA A 85 8.55 -6.91 -4.72
N ALA A 86 8.90 -6.01 -5.64
CA ALA A 86 10.27 -5.63 -5.95
C ALA A 86 10.79 -4.41 -5.15
N LYS A 87 9.95 -3.79 -4.30
CA LYS A 87 10.35 -2.60 -3.55
C LYS A 87 11.37 -2.90 -2.45
N ASP A 88 12.22 -1.91 -2.19
CA ASP A 88 13.28 -1.98 -1.16
C ASP A 88 12.76 -2.17 0.28
N LYS A 89 11.47 -1.93 0.56
CA LYS A 89 10.89 -2.19 1.90
C LYS A 89 11.00 -3.67 2.32
N TRP A 90 11.20 -4.57 1.35
CA TRP A 90 11.42 -6.00 1.55
C TRP A 90 12.90 -6.37 1.70
N VAL A 91 13.82 -5.40 1.72
CA VAL A 91 15.26 -5.62 1.82
C VAL A 91 15.86 -4.80 2.96
N HIS A 92 16.57 -5.47 3.85
CA HIS A 92 17.46 -4.80 4.80
C HIS A 92 18.86 -4.75 4.21
N ARG A 93 19.36 -3.54 3.95
CA ARG A 93 20.74 -3.31 3.51
C ARG A 93 21.57 -2.88 4.70
N THR A 94 22.65 -3.60 4.97
CA THR A 94 23.64 -3.25 6.00
C THR A 94 24.96 -2.96 5.30
N PHE A 95 25.60 -1.85 5.66
CA PHE A 95 26.91 -1.52 5.11
C PHE A 95 27.93 -2.56 5.59
N ALA A 96 28.56 -3.26 4.66
CA ALA A 96 29.51 -4.35 4.94
C ALA A 96 30.98 -3.90 4.78
N GLY A 97 31.21 -2.70 4.25
CA GLY A 97 32.55 -2.13 4.07
C GLY A 97 32.76 -1.56 2.67
N TYR A 98 34.02 -1.39 2.31
CA TYR A 98 34.42 -0.90 1.00
C TYR A 98 35.14 -2.00 0.23
N GLY A 99 34.84 -2.10 -1.06
CA GLY A 99 35.58 -2.95 -1.99
C GLY A 99 36.97 -2.39 -2.29
N PRO A 100 37.74 -3.10 -3.13
CA PRO A 100 39.06 -2.65 -3.54
C PRO A 100 38.97 -1.30 -4.27
N GLU A 101 40.07 -0.54 -4.20
CA GLU A 101 40.17 0.72 -4.94
C GLU A 101 40.14 0.48 -6.44
N GLU A 102 39.19 1.13 -7.11
CA GLU A 102 39.13 1.20 -8.55
C GLU A 102 39.77 2.52 -8.99
N ARG A 103 40.84 2.41 -9.78
CA ARG A 103 41.49 3.54 -10.43
C ARG A 103 40.93 3.69 -11.83
N VAL A 104 40.29 4.83 -12.08
CA VAL A 104 39.80 5.19 -13.41
C VAL A 104 40.85 6.07 -14.06
N GLU A 105 41.51 5.53 -15.09
CA GLU A 105 42.48 6.26 -15.90
C GLU A 105 41.90 6.53 -17.30
N LYS A 106 42.25 7.67 -17.88
CA LYS A 106 41.96 7.99 -19.28
C LYS A 106 43.18 8.65 -19.89
N ASP A 107 43.58 8.20 -21.08
CA ASP A 107 44.75 8.71 -21.81
C ASP A 107 46.04 8.70 -20.95
N GLY A 108 46.21 7.66 -20.13
CA GLY A 108 47.38 7.51 -19.25
C GLY A 108 47.42 8.45 -18.05
N ARG A 109 46.34 9.19 -17.77
CA ARG A 109 46.19 10.04 -16.58
C ARG A 109 45.13 9.48 -15.64
N LEU A 110 45.48 9.40 -14.37
CA LEU A 110 44.52 9.06 -13.31
C LEU A 110 43.46 10.15 -13.19
N ILE A 111 42.20 9.77 -13.39
CA ILE A 111 41.03 10.67 -13.30
C ILE A 111 40.35 10.55 -11.95
N SER A 112 40.17 9.34 -11.42
CA SER A 112 39.58 9.15 -10.09
C SER A 112 40.01 7.84 -9.45
N ILE A 113 40.01 7.84 -8.11
CA ILE A 113 40.07 6.63 -7.29
C ILE A 113 38.72 6.53 -6.59
N ARG A 114 38.02 5.41 -6.77
CA ARG A 114 36.75 5.14 -6.08
C ARG A 114 36.83 3.82 -5.34
N ARG A 115 36.20 3.74 -4.17
CA ARG A 115 35.97 2.47 -3.48
C ARG A 115 34.48 2.17 -3.48
N PRO A 116 34.01 1.12 -4.17
CA PRO A 116 32.59 0.80 -4.16
C PRO A 116 32.16 0.39 -2.74
N SER A 117 31.06 0.95 -2.26
CA SER A 117 30.43 0.48 -1.01
C SER A 117 29.89 -0.93 -1.20
N ILE A 118 30.26 -1.84 -0.31
CA ILE A 118 29.72 -3.19 -0.24
C ILE A 118 28.55 -3.17 0.74
N TRP A 119 27.44 -3.78 0.32
CA TRP A 119 26.21 -3.87 1.10
C TRP A 119 25.79 -5.32 1.22
N ASP A 120 25.60 -5.79 2.44
CA ASP A 120 24.91 -7.04 2.69
C ASP A 120 23.41 -6.80 2.57
N GLN A 121 22.71 -7.72 1.88
CA GLN A 121 21.27 -7.63 1.66
C GLN A 121 20.58 -8.84 2.26
N VAL A 122 19.65 -8.59 3.18
CA VAL A 122 18.79 -9.63 3.77
C VAL A 122 17.35 -9.34 3.38
N ARG A 123 16.67 -10.32 2.77
CA ARG A 123 15.25 -10.21 2.45
C ARG A 123 14.43 -10.29 3.74
N LEU A 124 13.56 -9.32 3.95
CA LEU A 124 12.70 -9.24 5.13
C LEU A 124 11.41 -10.05 4.92
N GLU A 125 11.02 -10.83 5.93
CA GLU A 125 9.69 -11.46 5.98
C GLU A 125 8.58 -10.45 6.31
N TRP A 126 8.89 -9.31 6.93
CA TRP A 126 7.90 -8.27 7.25
C TRP A 126 8.49 -6.89 7.02
N PRO A 127 7.68 -5.88 6.67
CA PRO A 127 8.15 -4.50 6.72
C PRO A 127 8.60 -4.13 8.14
N ARG A 128 9.57 -3.21 8.24
CA ARG A 128 10.18 -2.84 9.52
C ARG A 128 9.12 -2.30 10.49
N SER A 129 9.18 -2.74 11.74
CA SER A 129 8.28 -2.32 12.83
C SER A 129 6.79 -2.66 12.62
N ILE A 130 6.44 -3.42 11.57
CA ILE A 130 5.06 -3.83 11.28
C ILE A 130 4.78 -5.19 11.91
N TRP A 131 3.70 -5.26 12.70
CA TRP A 131 3.23 -6.48 13.33
C TRP A 131 2.54 -7.42 12.34
N LYS A 132 1.72 -6.87 11.43
CA LYS A 132 1.09 -7.62 10.34
C LYS A 132 1.05 -6.76 9.09
N HIS A 133 1.35 -7.35 7.96
CA HIS A 133 1.21 -6.72 6.66
C HIS A 133 0.12 -7.44 5.85
N TYR A 134 -0.72 -6.69 5.15
CA TYR A 134 -1.72 -7.22 4.23
C TYR A 134 -1.59 -6.57 2.85
N TYR A 135 -1.80 -7.37 1.81
CA TYR A 135 -2.22 -6.85 0.52
C TYR A 135 -3.75 -6.81 0.46
N ALA A 136 -4.31 -5.76 -0.12
CA ALA A 136 -5.73 -5.64 -0.35
C ALA A 136 -6.01 -5.33 -1.82
N LEU A 137 -6.87 -6.12 -2.46
CA LEU A 137 -7.11 -6.00 -3.89
C LEU A 137 -8.50 -6.49 -4.33
N PRO A 138 -9.00 -6.06 -5.50
CA PRO A 138 -10.17 -6.64 -6.11
C PRO A 138 -10.04 -8.15 -6.32
N ALA A 139 -11.09 -8.91 -5.98
CA ALA A 139 -11.12 -10.36 -6.11
C ALA A 139 -10.95 -10.84 -7.55
N GLU A 140 -11.40 -10.05 -8.52
CA GLU A 140 -11.33 -10.34 -9.96
C GLU A 140 -9.90 -10.31 -10.53
N ILE A 141 -8.99 -9.53 -9.92
CA ILE A 141 -7.58 -9.50 -10.34
C ILE A 141 -6.74 -10.55 -9.59
N TRP A 142 -7.30 -11.20 -8.57
CA TRP A 142 -6.61 -12.20 -7.78
C TRP A 142 -6.55 -13.58 -8.47
N MET A 143 -5.42 -14.25 -8.33
CA MET A 143 -5.22 -15.66 -8.66
C MET A 143 -4.33 -16.25 -7.58
N ASP A 144 -4.60 -17.48 -7.13
CA ASP A 144 -3.81 -18.08 -6.04
C ASP A 144 -2.33 -18.26 -6.41
N SER A 145 -2.01 -18.41 -7.70
CA SER A 145 -0.62 -18.41 -8.19
C SER A 145 0.13 -17.10 -7.89
N LEU A 146 -0.57 -15.98 -7.64
CA LEU A 146 0.07 -14.72 -7.27
C LEU A 146 0.69 -14.77 -5.88
N PHE A 147 0.36 -15.75 -5.02
CA PHE A 147 1.00 -15.88 -3.72
C PHE A 147 2.52 -15.98 -3.80
N GLU A 148 3.05 -16.61 -4.85
CA GLU A 148 4.50 -16.76 -5.08
C GLU A 148 5.16 -15.44 -5.49
N THR A 149 4.38 -14.48 -5.99
CA THR A 149 4.88 -13.19 -6.46
C THR A 149 4.87 -12.12 -5.39
N LEU A 150 4.31 -12.37 -4.21
CA LEU A 150 4.20 -11.38 -3.15
C LEU A 150 5.57 -11.05 -2.54
N GLY A 151 5.75 -9.81 -2.08
CA GLY A 151 7.00 -9.36 -1.45
C GLY A 151 7.42 -10.22 -0.26
N SER A 152 6.44 -10.81 0.45
CA SER A 152 6.64 -11.73 1.57
C SER A 152 5.56 -12.82 1.67
N PRO A 153 5.94 -14.08 2.01
CA PRO A 153 5.00 -15.15 2.31
C PRO A 153 4.22 -14.93 3.62
N ALA A 154 4.71 -14.07 4.52
CA ALA A 154 4.07 -13.75 5.79
C ALA A 154 2.89 -12.77 5.65
N SER A 155 2.80 -12.06 4.52
CA SER A 155 1.73 -11.08 4.25
C SER A 155 0.37 -11.75 4.16
N GLY A 156 -0.67 -11.14 4.72
CA GLY A 156 -2.05 -11.55 4.49
C GLY A 156 -2.58 -11.02 3.16
N VAL A 157 -3.75 -11.53 2.74
CA VAL A 157 -4.45 -11.08 1.53
C VAL A 157 -5.92 -10.86 1.84
N LEU A 158 -6.39 -9.65 1.57
CA LEU A 158 -7.78 -9.21 1.65
C LEU A 158 -8.32 -9.03 0.23
N LEU A 159 -9.39 -9.74 -0.10
CA LEU A 159 -10.06 -9.64 -1.39
C LEU A 159 -11.34 -8.83 -1.26
N LEU A 160 -11.53 -7.89 -2.17
CA LEU A 160 -12.72 -7.05 -2.23
C LEU A 160 -13.57 -7.42 -3.44
N LYS A 161 -14.87 -7.54 -3.24
CA LYS A 161 -15.85 -7.74 -4.30
C LYS A 161 -16.96 -6.71 -4.18
N GLN A 162 -17.55 -6.33 -5.31
CA GLN A 162 -18.78 -5.54 -5.31
C GLN A 162 -19.95 -6.44 -4.88
N GLY A 163 -20.52 -6.15 -3.71
CA GLY A 163 -21.76 -6.73 -3.22
C GLY A 163 -22.99 -5.88 -3.61
N ARG A 164 -24.16 -6.25 -3.10
CA ARG A 164 -25.44 -5.55 -3.42
C ARG A 164 -25.52 -4.13 -2.85
N THR A 165 -24.92 -3.90 -1.69
CA THR A 165 -25.05 -2.63 -0.92
C THR A 165 -23.72 -1.88 -0.79
N GLY A 166 -22.65 -2.38 -1.40
CA GLY A 166 -21.31 -1.83 -1.29
C GLY A 166 -20.24 -2.89 -1.52
N LEU A 167 -19.00 -2.57 -1.15
CA LEU A 167 -17.91 -3.53 -1.20
C LEU A 167 -18.01 -4.54 -0.05
N GLU A 168 -17.62 -5.79 -0.29
CA GLU A 168 -17.49 -6.83 0.73
C GLU A 168 -16.02 -7.27 0.83
N VAL A 169 -15.47 -7.33 2.04
CA VAL A 169 -14.08 -7.76 2.29
C VAL A 169 -14.04 -9.22 2.74
N LYS A 170 -13.25 -10.05 2.05
CA LYS A 170 -12.96 -11.45 2.42
C LYS A 170 -11.47 -11.63 2.71
N VAL A 171 -11.14 -12.33 3.78
CA VAL A 171 -9.76 -12.76 4.04
C VAL A 171 -9.46 -14.00 3.19
N ALA A 172 -8.59 -13.87 2.20
CA ALA A 172 -8.08 -15.02 1.44
C ALA A 172 -6.91 -15.69 2.16
N ARG A 173 -6.03 -14.90 2.77
CA ARG A 173 -4.92 -15.39 3.60
C ARG A 173 -4.76 -14.52 4.84
N LYS A 174 -4.65 -15.14 6.02
CA LYS A 174 -4.33 -14.42 7.26
C LYS A 174 -2.85 -14.04 7.28
N ALA A 175 -2.53 -12.83 7.73
CA ALA A 175 -1.13 -12.43 7.91
C ALA A 175 -0.50 -13.17 9.10
N LYS A 176 0.73 -13.66 8.91
CA LYS A 176 1.58 -14.19 9.99
C LYS A 176 2.09 -13.01 10.81
N PRO A 177 1.94 -13.00 12.15
CA PRO A 177 2.44 -11.90 12.97
C PRO A 177 3.96 -11.88 13.10
N ASN A 178 4.57 -10.69 13.08
CA ASN A 178 5.98 -10.45 13.40
C ASN A 178 6.20 -10.26 14.91
N LYS A 179 6.54 -11.32 15.64
CA LYS A 179 6.70 -11.27 17.11
C LYS A 179 7.68 -10.21 17.60
N ASP A 180 8.66 -9.88 16.79
CA ASP A 180 9.72 -8.91 17.10
C ASP A 180 9.30 -7.46 16.89
N ALA A 181 8.15 -7.22 16.23
CA ALA A 181 7.60 -5.88 16.07
C ALA A 181 7.21 -5.29 17.42
N GLN A 182 7.94 -4.25 17.82
CA GLN A 182 7.71 -3.58 19.10
C GLN A 182 6.44 -2.73 19.05
N PRO A 183 5.68 -2.64 20.16
CA PRO A 183 4.61 -1.66 20.28
C PRO A 183 5.14 -0.23 20.11
N ILE A 184 4.33 0.63 19.50
CA ILE A 184 4.61 2.07 19.44
C ILE A 184 4.40 2.71 20.81
N SER A 185 5.03 3.86 21.03
CA SER A 185 4.85 4.65 22.24
C SER A 185 3.43 5.27 22.32
N ALA A 186 2.96 5.58 23.52
CA ALA A 186 1.70 6.29 23.70
C ALA A 186 1.69 7.68 22.99
N PRO A 187 2.74 8.52 23.06
CA PRO A 187 2.83 9.75 22.28
C PRO A 187 2.68 9.52 20.76
N THR A 188 3.28 8.44 20.25
CA THR A 188 3.14 8.05 18.84
C THR A 188 1.69 7.72 18.50
N ALA A 189 1.01 6.94 19.35
CA ALA A 189 -0.40 6.60 19.15
C ALA A 189 -1.30 7.84 19.15
N VAL A 190 -1.04 8.80 20.05
CA VAL A 190 -1.73 10.10 20.07
C VAL A 190 -1.50 10.88 18.79
N ASN A 191 -0.27 10.89 18.26
CA ASN A 191 0.03 11.56 16.98
C ASN A 191 -0.71 10.92 15.80
N LEU A 192 -0.79 9.60 15.73
CA LEU A 192 -1.56 8.89 14.71
C LEU A 192 -3.06 9.16 14.84
N ALA A 193 -3.59 9.18 16.07
CA ALA A 193 -4.98 9.55 16.33
C ALA A 193 -5.28 11.00 15.91
N ARG A 194 -4.38 11.94 16.21
CA ARG A 194 -4.48 13.33 15.77
C ARG A 194 -4.51 13.43 14.25
N LEU A 195 -3.64 12.70 13.55
CA LEU A 195 -3.62 12.67 12.09
C LEU A 195 -4.94 12.12 11.51
N ALA A 196 -5.48 11.05 12.08
CA ALA A 196 -6.79 10.52 11.67
C ALA A 196 -7.91 11.57 11.83
N SER A 197 -7.94 12.27 12.96
CA SER A 197 -8.92 13.33 13.21
C SER A 197 -8.80 14.47 12.21
N LEU A 198 -7.58 14.91 11.88
CA LEU A 198 -7.36 15.95 10.87
C LEU A 198 -7.85 15.51 9.48
N ARG A 199 -7.56 14.27 9.07
CA ARG A 199 -8.05 13.71 7.80
C ARG A 199 -9.58 13.62 7.73
N MET A 200 -10.23 13.32 8.85
CA MET A 200 -11.69 13.33 8.93
C MET A 200 -12.24 14.74 8.69
N TRP A 201 -11.70 15.75 9.38
CA TRP A 201 -12.14 17.14 9.20
C TRP A 201 -11.89 17.68 7.80
N GLU A 202 -10.75 17.35 7.18
CA GLU A 202 -10.48 17.66 5.77
C GLU A 202 -11.52 17.02 4.84
N SER A 203 -11.93 15.78 5.11
CA SER A 203 -12.94 15.08 4.32
C SER A 203 -14.33 15.74 4.44
N TYR A 204 -14.69 16.22 5.62
CA TYR A 204 -15.94 16.98 5.81
C TYR A 204 -15.90 18.31 5.08
N ALA A 205 -14.79 19.06 5.17
CA ALA A 205 -14.63 20.31 4.44
C ALA A 205 -14.73 20.10 2.91
N GLN A 206 -14.16 19.02 2.38
CA GLN A 206 -14.27 18.66 0.96
C GLN A 206 -15.71 18.33 0.57
N LEU A 207 -16.44 17.59 1.42
CA LEU A 207 -17.84 17.24 1.18
C LEU A 207 -18.73 18.49 1.16
N ASP A 208 -18.53 19.40 2.10
CA ASP A 208 -19.29 20.65 2.19
C ASP A 208 -19.01 21.54 0.96
N ALA A 209 -17.74 21.64 0.53
CA ALA A 209 -17.36 22.37 -0.67
C ALA A 209 -17.90 21.73 -1.97
N MET A 210 -18.10 20.41 -2.01
CA MET A 210 -18.73 19.73 -3.13
C MET A 210 -20.23 20.03 -3.19
N ARG A 211 -20.92 19.92 -2.04
CA ARG A 211 -22.35 20.23 -1.93
C ARG A 211 -22.67 21.69 -2.27
N ALA A 212 -21.81 22.62 -1.84
CA ALA A 212 -21.96 24.03 -2.17
C ALA A 212 -21.83 24.29 -3.69
N ARG A 213 -20.96 23.55 -4.39
CA ARG A 213 -20.80 23.64 -5.85
C ARG A 213 -21.98 23.02 -6.61
N GLU A 214 -22.60 21.97 -6.08
CA GLU A 214 -23.79 21.35 -6.67
C GLU A 214 -25.05 22.22 -6.48
N ALA A 215 -25.06 23.09 -5.46
CA ALA A 215 -26.17 23.99 -5.15
C ALA A 215 -26.09 25.35 -5.87
N ALA A 216 -24.96 25.67 -6.51
CA ALA A 216 -24.71 26.92 -7.23
C ALA A 216 -24.92 26.74 -8.74
#